data_AF-M0IPJ7-F1
#
_entry.id   AF-M0IPJ7-F1
#
_cell.length_a   1.000
_cell.length_b   1.000
_cell.length_c   1.000
_cell.angle_alpha   90.00
_cell.angle_beta   90.00
_cell.angle_gamma   90.00
#
_symmetry.space_group_name_H-M   'P 1'
#
loop_
_entity.id
_entity.type
_entity.pdbx_description
1 polymer ?
#
loop_
_entity_poly.entity_id
_entity_poly.type
_entity_poly.pdbx_seq_one_letter_code
_entity_poly.pdbx_strand_id
1 'polypeptide(L)'
;MSGAILFIIALFWISTAIGVGYDARKHGGSFVKWFLIVGVTGIFGLMWYSIAHNRSPQPRTDTDRTLLVSSEVVDVETKEKTVVQLSVPTDSTTFAIEQFELKCRKSGYQPTEKPNIEVQ
;
A
#
# COMPACT_ATOMS: atom_id res chain seq x y z
N MET A 1 -4.52 -7.63 -3.16
CA MET A 1 -3.44 -8.22 -4.01
C MET A 1 -2.16 -8.51 -3.24
N SER A 2 -1.80 -7.72 -2.22
CA SER A 2 -0.56 -7.88 -1.45
C SER A 2 -0.41 -9.23 -0.71
N GLY A 3 -1.50 -9.86 -0.27
CA GLY A 3 -1.45 -11.13 0.47
C GLY A 3 -0.96 -12.33 -0.37
N ALA A 4 -1.37 -12.42 -1.64
CA ALA A 4 -0.94 -13.51 -2.52
C ALA A 4 0.56 -13.43 -2.86
N ILE A 5 1.08 -12.21 -3.02
CA ILE A 5 2.50 -11.96 -3.29
C ILE A 5 3.36 -12.40 -2.10
N LEU A 6 2.96 -12.03 -0.88
CA LEU A 6 3.66 -12.45 0.34
C LEU A 6 3.67 -13.97 0.50
N PHE A 7 2.58 -14.65 0.15
CA PHE A 7 2.49 -16.10 0.21
C PHE A 7 3.46 -16.78 -0.76
N ILE A 8 3.57 -16.29 -2.00
CA ILE A 8 4.51 -16.80 -3.00
C ILE A 8 5.96 -16.60 -2.53
N ILE A 9 6.29 -15.41 -2.02
CA ILE A 9 7.63 -15.12 -1.49
C ILE A 9 7.97 -16.04 -0.31
N ALA A 10 7.03 -16.28 0.60
CA ALA A 10 7.22 -17.18 1.73
C ALA A 10 7.48 -18.63 1.28
N LEU A 11 6.71 -19.14 0.32
CA LEU A 11 6.92 -20.49 -0.24
C LEU A 11 8.28 -20.63 -0.92
N PHE A 12 8.69 -19.62 -1.70
CA PHE A 12 10.01 -19.60 -2.32
C PHE A 12 11.11 -19.65 -1.25
N TRP A 13 10.98 -18.86 -0.18
CA TRP A 13 11.95 -18.84 0.91
C TRP A 13 12.05 -20.18 1.65
N ILE A 14 10.92 -20.84 1.92
CA ILE A 14 10.93 -22.16 2.56
C ILE A 14 11.70 -23.17 1.71
N SER A 15 11.47 -23.16 0.39
CA SER A 15 12.20 -24.03 -0.55
C SER A 15 13.71 -23.76 -0.52
N THR A 16 14.12 -22.49 -0.53
CA THR A 16 15.55 -22.12 -0.43
C THR A 16 16.16 -22.54 0.91
N ALA A 17 15.46 -22.35 2.03
CA ALA A 17 15.95 -22.75 3.34
C ALA A 17 16.17 -24.27 3.44
N ILE A 18 15.26 -25.07 2.88
CA ILE A 18 15.41 -26.52 2.78
C ILE A 18 16.61 -26.87 1.88
N GLY A 19 16.74 -26.24 0.72
CA GLY A 19 17.85 -26.46 -0.21
C GLY A 19 19.22 -26.21 0.42
N VAL A 20 19.39 -25.07 1.09
CA VAL A 20 20.63 -24.72 1.80
C VAL A 20 20.90 -25.68 2.95
N GLY A 21 19.86 -26.10 3.69
CA GLY A 21 20.01 -27.11 4.74
C GLY A 21 20.55 -28.45 4.19
N TYR A 22 20.01 -28.93 3.07
CA TYR A 22 20.47 -30.15 2.41
C TYR A 22 21.89 -30.03 1.87
N ASP A 23 22.23 -28.89 1.28
CA ASP A 23 23.58 -28.62 0.79
C ASP A 23 24.60 -28.58 1.93
N ALA A 24 24.27 -27.92 3.03
CA ALA A 24 25.10 -27.92 4.24
C ALA A 24 25.32 -29.32 4.79
N ARG A 25 24.28 -30.18 4.79
CA ARG A 25 24.41 -31.58 5.22
C ARG A 25 25.38 -32.37 4.33
N LYS A 26 25.41 -32.11 3.03
CA LYS A 26 26.36 -32.74 2.08
C LYS A 26 27.81 -32.33 2.34
N HIS A 27 28.03 -31.09 2.79
CA HIS A 27 29.36 -30.55 3.07
C HIS A 27 29.82 -30.74 4.53
N GLY A 28 29.19 -31.65 5.29
CA GLY A 28 29.57 -31.94 6.69
C GLY A 28 29.09 -30.91 7.71
N GLY A 29 28.26 -29.96 7.31
CA GLY A 29 27.61 -28.98 8.17
C GLY A 29 26.32 -29.49 8.83
N SER A 30 25.81 -28.71 9.79
CA SER A 30 24.54 -29.02 10.45
C SER A 30 23.36 -28.46 9.65
N PHE A 31 22.50 -29.36 9.15
CA PHE A 31 21.24 -29.01 8.46
C PHE A 31 20.42 -27.98 9.27
N VAL A 32 20.21 -28.26 10.55
CA VAL A 32 19.34 -27.46 11.42
C VAL A 32 19.91 -26.05 11.61
N LYS A 33 21.22 -25.91 11.79
CA LYS A 33 21.85 -24.58 11.93
C LYS A 33 21.66 -23.74 10.68
N TRP A 34 21.95 -24.30 9.51
CA TRP A 34 21.82 -23.57 8.24
C TRP A 34 20.38 -23.27 7.85
N PHE A 35 19.47 -24.22 8.08
CA PHE A 35 18.04 -24.01 7.92
C PHE A 35 17.53 -22.85 8.80
N LEU A 36 17.93 -22.82 10.08
CA LEU A 36 17.53 -21.75 11.01
C LEU A 36 18.13 -20.39 10.62
N ILE A 37 19.40 -20.34 10.23
CA ILE A 37 20.03 -19.08 9.78
C ILE A 37 19.26 -18.49 8.61
N VAL A 38 19.01 -19.31 7.57
CA VAL A 38 18.32 -18.88 6.36
C VAL A 38 16.85 -18.54 6.66
N GLY A 39 16.17 -19.34 7.47
CA GLY A 39 14.79 -19.10 7.89
C GLY A 39 14.61 -17.79 8.65
N VAL A 40 15.49 -17.51 9.62
CA VAL A 40 15.47 -16.25 10.39
C VAL A 40 15.73 -15.06 9.49
N THR A 41 16.72 -15.14 8.57
CA THR A 41 16.96 -14.05 7.61
C THR A 41 15.76 -13.80 6.69
N GLY A 42 15.06 -14.86 6.29
CA GLY A 42 13.83 -14.73 5.49
C GLY A 42 12.72 -13.99 6.24
N ILE A 43 12.52 -14.29 7.54
CA ILE A 43 11.53 -13.60 8.38
C ILE A 43 11.85 -12.11 8.52
N PHE A 44 13.10 -11.76 8.81
CA PHE A 44 13.51 -10.35 8.91
C PHE A 44 13.35 -9.61 7.57
N GLY A 45 13.68 -10.25 6.45
CA GLY A 45 13.46 -9.69 5.12
C GLY A 45 11.98 -9.44 4.80
N LEU A 46 11.10 -10.39 5.13
CA LEU A 46 9.65 -10.23 4.97
C LEU A 46 9.08 -9.12 5.86
N MET A 47 9.57 -9.02 7.10
CA MET A 47 9.16 -7.97 8.04
C MET A 47 9.56 -6.59 7.52
N TRP A 48 10.80 -6.45 7.00
CA TRP A 48 11.26 -5.23 6.37
C TRP A 48 10.45 -4.86 5.13
N TYR A 49 10.20 -5.83 4.25
CA TYR A 49 9.39 -5.63 3.05
C TYR A 49 7.97 -5.16 3.41
N SER A 50 7.35 -5.78 4.42
CA SER A 50 6.03 -5.36 4.93
C SER A 50 6.05 -3.93 5.47
N ILE A 51 7.07 -3.54 6.23
CA ILE A 51 7.21 -2.17 6.74
C ILE A 51 7.40 -1.19 5.58
N ALA A 52 8.24 -1.53 4.61
CA ALA A 52 8.53 -0.66 3.47
C ALA A 52 7.31 -0.48 2.56
N HIS A 53 6.52 -1.52 2.34
CA HIS A 53 5.29 -1.44 1.54
C HIS A 53 4.10 -0.82 2.29
N ASN A 54 4.03 -0.95 3.61
CA ASN A 54 2.96 -0.33 4.41
C ASN A 54 3.23 1.13 4.76
N ARG A 55 4.45 1.62 4.58
CA ARG A 55 4.74 3.06 4.60
C ARG A 55 4.30 3.66 3.27
N SER A 56 2.99 3.76 3.05
CA SER A 56 2.48 4.86 2.23
C SER A 56 3.07 6.14 2.81
N PRO A 57 3.69 7.02 1.99
CA PRO A 57 4.15 8.31 2.47
C PRO A 57 2.99 8.99 3.16
N GLN A 58 3.00 9.09 4.49
CA GLN A 58 2.07 9.97 5.18
C GLN A 58 2.43 11.37 4.69
N PRO A 59 1.54 12.06 3.99
CA PRO A 59 1.81 13.42 3.56
C PRO A 59 1.96 14.28 4.80
N ARG A 60 2.95 15.16 4.78
CA ARG A 60 3.16 16.13 5.83
C ARG A 60 1.94 17.03 5.87
N THR A 61 1.10 16.83 6.88
CA THR A 61 -0.11 17.64 7.13
C THR A 61 0.23 19.04 7.66
N ASP A 62 1.52 19.30 7.88
CA ASP A 62 2.09 20.55 8.37
C ASP A 62 2.52 21.43 7.20
N THR A 63 1.61 21.63 6.23
CA THR A 63 1.83 22.54 5.11
C THR A 63 0.70 23.55 5.06
N ASP A 64 1.02 24.85 5.03
CA ASP A 64 0.07 25.98 4.85
C ASP A 64 -0.63 25.98 3.48
N ARG A 65 -0.46 24.93 2.67
CA ARG A 65 -0.97 24.84 1.32
C ARG A 65 -2.27 24.02 1.31
N THR A 66 -3.35 24.65 0.87
CA THR A 66 -4.64 24.00 0.68
C THR A 66 -4.87 23.70 -0.79
N LEU A 67 -5.09 22.43 -1.13
CA LEU A 67 -5.52 22.01 -2.46
C LEU A 67 -7.04 21.93 -2.47
N LEU A 68 -7.67 22.65 -3.39
CA LEU A 68 -9.09 22.51 -3.70
C LEU A 68 -9.24 21.39 -4.72
N VAL A 69 -9.91 20.31 -4.33
CA VAL A 69 -10.24 19.19 -5.21
C VAL A 69 -11.71 19.30 -5.59
N SER A 70 -12.01 19.34 -6.88
CA SER A 70 -13.38 19.41 -7.39
C SER A 70 -13.62 18.32 -8.43
N SER A 71 -14.79 17.68 -8.39
CA SER A 71 -15.18 16.71 -9.41
C SER A 71 -16.68 16.70 -9.60
N GLU A 72 -17.11 16.42 -10.82
CA GLU A 72 -18.47 15.92 -11.06
C GLU A 72 -18.56 14.51 -10.45
N VAL A 73 -19.58 14.29 -9.64
CA VAL A 73 -19.89 13.02 -9.00
C VAL A 73 -21.36 12.67 -9.24
N VAL A 74 -21.65 11.38 -9.34
CA VAL A 74 -23.02 10.87 -9.48
C VAL A 74 -23.44 10.28 -8.15
N ASP A 75 -24.59 10.69 -7.63
CA ASP A 75 -25.22 10.08 -6.48
C ASP A 75 -25.67 8.66 -6.83
N VAL A 76 -25.24 7.66 -6.06
CA VAL A 76 -25.55 6.26 -6.34
C VAL A 76 -27.03 5.95 -6.08
N GLU A 77 -27.69 6.69 -5.20
CA GLU A 77 -29.09 6.48 -4.81
C GLU A 77 -30.04 7.25 -5.75
N THR A 78 -29.76 8.52 -6.03
CA THR A 78 -30.64 9.38 -6.85
C THR A 78 -30.26 9.40 -8.33
N LYS A 79 -29.06 8.93 -8.70
CA LYS A 79 -28.45 9.07 -10.04
C LYS A 79 -28.28 10.52 -10.50
N GLU A 80 -28.43 11.49 -9.60
CA GLU A 80 -28.24 12.90 -9.94
C GLU A 80 -26.75 13.25 -9.99
N LYS A 81 -26.40 14.08 -10.97
CA LYS A 81 -25.06 14.63 -11.13
C LYS A 81 -24.92 15.86 -10.24
N THR A 82 -23.90 15.88 -9.41
CA THR A 82 -23.59 17.01 -8.53
C THR A 82 -22.08 17.30 -8.57
N VAL A 83 -21.71 18.56 -8.37
CA VAL A 83 -20.30 18.95 -8.26
C VAL A 83 -19.96 19.04 -6.78
N VAL A 84 -18.99 18.23 -6.34
CA VAL A 84 -18.50 18.26 -4.96
C VAL A 84 -17.13 18.90 -4.95
N GLN A 85 -16.92 19.81 -4.02
CA GLN A 85 -15.64 20.49 -3.78
C GLN A 85 -15.15 20.18 -2.37
N LEU A 86 -13.86 19.88 -2.24
CA LEU A 86 -13.21 19.63 -0.96
C LEU A 86 -11.85 20.34 -0.90
N SER A 87 -11.71 21.24 0.07
CA SER A 87 -10.40 21.78 0.44
C SER A 87 -9.67 20.78 1.34
N VAL A 88 -8.49 20.33 0.92
CA VAL A 88 -7.62 19.44 1.69
C VAL A 88 -6.30 20.19 1.98
N PRO A 89 -5.94 20.41 3.26
CA PRO A 89 -4.64 20.96 3.63
C PRO A 89 -3.56 19.90 3.40
N THR A 90 -2.88 19.97 2.25
CA THR A 90 -1.82 19.04 1.86
C THR A 90 -1.03 19.62 0.68
N ASP A 91 0.24 19.22 0.58
CA ASP A 91 1.11 19.45 -0.57
C ASP A 91 1.01 18.32 -1.63
N SER A 92 0.38 17.20 -1.29
CA SER A 92 0.28 16.02 -2.14
C SER A 92 -1.05 15.99 -2.89
N THR A 93 -0.98 16.14 -4.22
CA THR A 93 -2.14 15.99 -5.12
C THR A 93 -2.77 14.60 -5.01
N THR A 94 -1.94 13.55 -4.96
CA THR A 94 -2.42 12.17 -4.79
C THR A 94 -3.20 11.99 -3.50
N PHE A 95 -2.72 12.54 -2.38
CA PHE A 95 -3.43 12.45 -1.11
C PHE A 95 -4.73 13.25 -1.10
N ALA A 96 -4.73 14.44 -1.70
CA ALA A 96 -5.93 15.26 -1.84
C ALA A 96 -7.03 14.50 -2.62
N ILE A 97 -6.64 13.81 -3.70
CA ILE A 97 -7.53 12.95 -4.48
C ILE A 97 -8.04 11.77 -3.64
N GLU A 98 -7.16 11.04 -2.95
CA GLU A 98 -7.57 9.92 -2.11
C GLU A 98 -8.57 10.34 -1.02
N GLN A 99 -8.34 11.48 -0.35
CA GLN A 99 -9.26 12.02 0.66
C GLN A 99 -10.62 12.42 0.04
N PHE A 100 -10.59 13.03 -1.15
CA PHE A 100 -11.79 13.38 -1.88
C PHE A 100 -12.62 12.13 -2.24
N GLU A 101 -11.99 11.13 -2.86
CA GLU A 101 -12.65 9.86 -3.22
C GLU A 101 -13.22 9.13 -2.01
N LEU A 102 -12.48 9.12 -0.90
CA LEU A 102 -12.90 8.46 0.34
C LEU A 102 -14.13 9.16 0.96
N LYS A 103 -14.20 10.49 0.86
CA LYS A 103 -15.37 11.28 1.30
C LYS A 103 -16.57 11.11 0.38
N CYS A 104 -16.36 11.08 -0.94
CA CYS A 104 -17.41 10.79 -1.92
C CYS A 104 -18.02 9.41 -1.69
N ARG A 105 -17.19 8.37 -1.55
CA ARG A 105 -17.66 7.00 -1.29
C ARG A 105 -18.45 6.88 0.02
N LYS A 106 -18.03 7.56 1.08
CA LYS A 106 -18.76 7.59 2.36
C LYS A 106 -20.13 8.28 2.26
N SER A 107 -20.26 9.21 1.32
CA SER A 107 -21.47 10.01 1.12
C SER A 107 -22.37 9.46 0.01
N GLY A 108 -22.05 8.28 -0.53
CA GLY A 108 -22.85 7.65 -1.59
C GLY A 108 -22.61 8.20 -3.00
N TYR A 109 -21.51 8.93 -3.22
CA TYR A 109 -21.17 9.49 -4.53
C TYR A 109 -20.11 8.67 -5.28
N GLN A 110 -20.26 8.58 -6.60
CA GLN A 110 -19.33 7.92 -7.50
C GLN A 110 -18.70 8.96 -8.46
N PRO A 111 -17.36 9.17 -8.42
CA PRO A 111 -16.69 10.11 -9.32
C PRO A 111 -16.87 9.69 -10.78
N THR A 112 -17.29 10.62 -11.64
CA THR A 112 -17.52 10.35 -13.07
C THR A 112 -16.28 10.63 -13.92
N GLU A 113 -15.41 11.54 -13.46
CA GLU A 113 -14.18 11.96 -14.12
C GLU A 113 -13.02 12.07 -13.12
N LYS A 114 -11.79 12.28 -13.64
CA LYS A 114 -10.65 12.58 -12.77
C LYS A 114 -10.87 13.94 -12.10
N PRO A 115 -10.76 14.03 -10.76
CA PRO A 115 -10.94 15.28 -10.04
C PRO A 115 -9.95 16.36 -10.50
N ASN A 116 -10.45 17.57 -10.73
CA ASN A 116 -9.66 18.76 -11.01
C ASN A 116 -9.08 19.32 -9.70
N ILE A 117 -7.82 19.75 -9.75
CA ILE A 117 -7.09 20.25 -8.58
C ILE A 117 -6.68 21.70 -8.84
N GLU A 118 -7.18 22.60 -8.00
CA GLU A 118 -6.75 24.00 -7.97
C GLU A 118 -5.96 24.27 -6.68
N VAL A 119 -4.87 25.03 -6.80
CA VAL A 119 -4.08 25.46 -5.63
C VAL A 119 -4.66 26.78 -5.14
N GLN A 120 -5.01 26.86 -3.86
CA GLN A 120 -5.35 28.12 -3.19
C GLN A 120 -4.13 28.74 -2.50
#